data_AF-A0A9E0PMM6-F1
#
_entry.id   AF-A0A9E0PMM6-F1
#
_cell.length_a   1.000
_cell.length_b   1.000
_cell.length_c   1.000
_cell.angle_alpha   90.00
_cell.angle_beta   90.00
_cell.angle_gamma   90.00
#
_symmetry.space_group_name_H-M   'P 1'
#
loop_
_entity.id
_entity.type
_entity.pdbx_description
1 polymer ?
#
loop_
_entity_poly.entity_id
_entity_poly.type
_entity_poly.pdbx_seq_one_letter_code
_entity_poly.pdbx_strand_id
1 'polypeptide(L)'
;MTEEVEAVETGPEDAPEIEAPEVEVELDDEGNPVEAEDEDAEDYEHNGKTYKVPKALKEGELRQKDYTQKTMEVAEIRKAVEAQQAAVAAQAAFVQTHAQEVAKFGAADTEYRQWEQWIADNPNEATPADYHKVQTLKEAAARQYQVLGQLQQQSAAEAQQNDAKALSAMRETLTKDLPGYSPETESKIFSFATADLGYRPEEVAAVRDPRIVKTLHLAMLGKQATAQQSAAKTVQAQQATQPVAGLAGSRASVGSSWMSNPKTSPEEFARRRNEELAKKGRR
;
A
#
# COMPACT_ATOMS: atom_id res chain seq x y z
N MET A 1 19.00 44.07 9.86
CA MET A 1 19.86 42.87 9.73
C MET A 1 19.20 41.99 8.71
N THR A 2 19.57 42.24 7.46
CA THR A 2 19.23 41.46 6.26
C THR A 2 20.39 40.50 6.06
N GLU A 3 20.14 39.21 6.08
CA GLU A 3 21.14 38.19 5.79
C GLU A 3 20.81 37.58 4.43
N GLU A 4 21.60 37.99 3.44
CA GLU A 4 21.76 37.36 2.13
C GLU A 4 22.28 35.93 2.32
N VAL A 5 21.61 34.95 1.73
CA VAL A 5 22.19 33.64 1.48
C VAL A 5 22.33 33.44 -0.02
N GLU A 6 23.61 33.48 -0.40
CA GLU A 6 24.21 33.36 -1.70
C GLU A 6 23.87 32.02 -2.36
N ALA A 7 23.40 32.09 -3.60
CA ALA A 7 23.13 30.94 -4.45
C ALA A 7 24.45 30.37 -4.97
N VAL A 8 24.76 29.12 -4.61
CA VAL A 8 25.84 28.35 -5.21
C VAL A 8 25.27 27.53 -6.37
N GLU A 9 25.61 27.99 -7.57
CA GLU A 9 25.46 27.33 -8.85
C GLU A 9 26.59 26.28 -9.00
N THR A 10 26.25 24.99 -9.00
CA THR A 10 27.17 23.92 -9.40
C THR A 10 26.66 23.26 -10.67
N GLY A 11 27.35 23.54 -11.78
CA GLY A 11 27.17 22.88 -13.07
C GLY A 11 27.62 21.41 -13.08
N PRO A 12 27.39 20.69 -14.20
CA PRO A 12 27.48 19.24 -14.26
C PRO A 12 28.86 18.77 -14.74
N GLU A 13 29.62 18.17 -13.84
CA GLU A 13 30.78 17.30 -14.07
C GLU A 13 30.53 16.11 -13.12
N ASP A 14 30.70 14.83 -13.43
CA ASP A 14 31.42 14.13 -14.48
C ASP A 14 30.82 12.70 -14.48
N ALA A 15 30.57 12.10 -15.64
CA ALA A 15 30.05 10.73 -15.70
C ALA A 15 31.24 9.78 -15.64
N PRO A 16 31.28 8.77 -14.75
CA PRO A 16 32.40 7.85 -14.71
C PRO A 16 32.41 7.00 -15.99
N GLU A 17 33.51 7.12 -16.74
CA GLU A 17 33.86 6.29 -17.87
C GLU A 17 34.04 4.84 -17.40
N ILE A 18 33.24 3.93 -17.98
CA ILE A 18 33.30 2.51 -17.66
C ILE A 18 34.44 1.92 -18.50
N GLU A 19 35.62 1.77 -17.90
CA GLU A 19 36.66 0.89 -18.42
C GLU A 19 36.15 -0.56 -18.36
N ALA A 20 35.98 -1.16 -19.55
CA ALA A 20 35.76 -2.60 -19.65
C ALA A 20 37.06 -3.32 -19.27
N PRO A 21 37.02 -4.40 -18.47
CA PRO A 21 38.23 -5.15 -18.18
C PRO A 21 38.72 -5.82 -19.46
N GLU A 22 39.94 -5.50 -19.90
CA GLU A 22 40.69 -6.33 -20.84
C GLU A 22 40.98 -7.66 -20.14
N VAL A 23 40.28 -8.71 -20.54
CA VAL A 23 40.58 -10.08 -20.11
C VAL A 23 41.69 -10.58 -21.03
N GLU A 24 42.92 -10.48 -20.55
CA GLU A 24 44.10 -11.07 -21.21
C GLU A 24 44.00 -12.59 -21.03
N VAL A 25 43.73 -13.29 -22.14
CA VAL A 25 43.61 -14.76 -22.14
C VAL A 25 45.01 -15.33 -22.36
N GLU A 26 45.63 -15.86 -21.30
CA GLU A 26 46.90 -16.58 -21.46
C GLU A 26 46.67 -17.85 -22.30
N LEU A 27 47.55 -18.07 -23.27
CA LEU A 27 47.49 -19.20 -24.21
C LEU A 27 48.65 -20.15 -23.88
N ASP A 28 48.43 -21.46 -23.92
CA ASP A 28 49.50 -22.45 -23.75
C ASP A 28 50.46 -22.45 -24.96
N ASP A 29 51.57 -23.18 -24.86
CA ASP A 29 52.57 -23.29 -25.94
C ASP A 29 52.00 -23.91 -27.24
N GLU A 30 50.78 -24.45 -27.21
CA GLU A 30 50.01 -24.95 -28.36
C GLU A 30 48.90 -24.01 -28.85
N GLY A 31 48.73 -22.83 -28.25
CA GLY A 31 47.77 -21.81 -28.67
C GLY A 31 46.31 -22.08 -28.27
N ASN A 32 46.07 -22.93 -27.28
CA ASN A 32 44.76 -23.05 -26.64
C ASN A 32 44.64 -22.08 -25.46
N PRO A 33 43.45 -21.53 -25.18
CA PRO A 33 43.24 -20.72 -23.98
C PRO A 33 43.55 -21.54 -22.74
N VAL A 34 44.52 -21.10 -21.94
CA VAL A 34 44.71 -21.62 -20.59
C VAL A 34 43.46 -21.21 -19.82
N GLU A 35 42.73 -22.21 -19.30
CA GLU A 35 41.65 -21.95 -18.37
C GLU A 35 42.31 -21.33 -17.14
N ALA A 36 42.24 -19.99 -17.04
CA ALA A 36 42.66 -19.29 -15.85
C ALA A 36 41.86 -19.90 -14.71
N GLU A 37 42.54 -20.65 -13.84
CA GLU A 37 41.96 -20.99 -12.55
C GLU A 37 41.73 -19.65 -11.86
N ASP A 38 40.48 -19.17 -11.88
CA ASP A 38 40.05 -18.05 -11.07
C ASP A 38 40.36 -18.41 -9.60
N GLU A 39 41.54 -18.01 -9.11
CA GLU A 39 41.98 -18.20 -7.73
C GLU A 39 41.03 -17.50 -6.73
N ASP A 40 40.09 -16.69 -7.22
CA ASP A 40 39.05 -15.98 -6.47
C ASP A 40 37.60 -16.46 -6.73
N ALA A 41 37.42 -17.63 -7.37
CA ALA A 41 36.12 -18.27 -7.51
C ALA A 41 35.86 -19.29 -6.39
N GLU A 42 34.97 -18.95 -5.46
CA GLU A 42 34.51 -19.86 -4.41
C GLU A 42 33.22 -20.58 -4.82
N ASP A 43 33.11 -21.84 -4.40
CA ASP A 43 31.89 -22.64 -4.55
C ASP A 43 30.76 -22.01 -3.72
N TYR A 44 29.68 -21.61 -4.39
CA TYR A 44 28.45 -21.11 -3.79
C TYR A 44 27.30 -22.06 -4.14
N GLU A 45 26.62 -22.58 -3.11
CA GLU A 45 25.49 -23.47 -3.29
C GLU A 45 24.16 -22.69 -3.21
N HIS A 46 23.40 -22.72 -4.30
CA HIS A 46 22.06 -22.11 -4.37
C HIS A 46 21.06 -23.13 -4.95
N ASN A 47 19.99 -23.41 -4.20
CA ASN A 47 18.95 -24.38 -4.57
C ASN A 47 19.49 -25.78 -4.95
N GLY A 48 20.48 -26.28 -4.20
CA GLY A 48 21.04 -27.64 -4.37
C GLY A 48 21.92 -27.82 -5.61
N LYS A 49 22.40 -26.71 -6.21
CA LYS A 49 23.42 -26.72 -7.27
C LYS A 49 24.55 -25.78 -6.90
N THR A 50 25.78 -26.26 -7.05
CA THR A 50 27.00 -25.52 -6.76
C THR A 50 27.45 -24.74 -8.00
N TYR A 51 27.62 -23.43 -7.85
CA TYR A 51 28.14 -22.54 -8.89
C TYR A 51 29.43 -21.90 -8.39
N LYS A 52 30.46 -21.84 -9.25
CA LYS A 52 31.64 -21.01 -9.01
C LYS A 52 31.28 -19.56 -9.34
N VAL A 53 31.30 -18.70 -8.32
CA VAL A 53 30.90 -17.29 -8.46
C VAL A 53 32.04 -16.40 -7.95
N PRO A 54 32.38 -15.30 -8.65
CA PRO A 54 33.38 -14.34 -8.16
C PRO A 54 33.01 -13.81 -6.76
N LYS A 55 33.99 -13.70 -5.86
CA LYS A 55 33.82 -13.20 -4.48
C LYS A 55 32.94 -11.95 -4.36
N ALA A 56 33.04 -11.01 -5.30
CA ALA A 56 32.28 -9.76 -5.30
C ALA A 56 30.75 -9.95 -5.35
N LEU A 57 30.25 -10.98 -6.05
CA LEU A 57 28.81 -11.26 -6.15
C LEU A 57 28.26 -11.92 -4.87
N LYS A 58 29.04 -12.82 -4.26
CA LYS A 58 28.72 -13.44 -2.97
C LYS A 58 28.70 -12.40 -1.85
N GLU A 59 29.63 -11.46 -1.84
CA GLU A 59 29.66 -10.35 -0.89
C GLU A 59 28.50 -9.36 -1.10
N GLY A 60 28.11 -9.10 -2.35
CA GLY A 60 26.92 -8.33 -2.68
C GLY A 60 25.62 -8.98 -2.19
N GLU A 61 25.47 -10.29 -2.36
CA GLU A 61 24.32 -11.05 -1.81
C GLU A 61 24.33 -11.09 -0.28
N LEU A 62 25.49 -11.27 0.36
CA LEU A 62 25.61 -11.24 1.82
C LEU A 62 25.21 -9.85 2.36
N ARG A 63 25.68 -8.78 1.72
CA ARG A 63 25.28 -7.40 2.02
C ARG A 63 23.78 -7.19 1.82
N GLN A 64 23.19 -7.68 0.73
CA GLN A 64 21.74 -7.57 0.50
C GLN A 64 20.91 -8.34 1.54
N LYS A 65 21.35 -9.54 1.94
CA LYS A 65 20.74 -10.31 3.03
C LYS A 65 20.81 -9.54 4.35
N ASP A 66 21.96 -8.98 4.69
CA ASP A 66 22.15 -8.12 5.86
C ASP A 66 21.26 -6.86 5.82
N TYR A 67 21.19 -6.17 4.68
CA TYR A 67 20.32 -5.00 4.52
C TYR A 67 18.85 -5.37 4.65
N THR A 68 18.45 -6.51 4.10
CA THR A 68 17.07 -6.99 4.21
C THR A 68 16.75 -7.35 5.66
N GLN A 69 17.63 -8.08 6.35
CA GLN A 69 17.49 -8.40 7.78
C GLN A 69 17.43 -7.13 8.65
N LYS A 70 18.36 -6.20 8.47
CA LYS A 70 18.38 -4.93 9.20
C LYS A 70 17.16 -4.06 8.92
N THR A 71 16.67 -4.04 7.68
CA THR A 71 15.45 -3.29 7.34
C THR A 71 14.21 -3.91 7.97
N MET A 72 14.12 -5.25 7.97
CA MET A 72 13.05 -5.98 8.67
C MET A 72 13.13 -5.75 10.19
N GLU A 73 14.32 -5.77 10.77
CA GLU A 73 14.54 -5.50 12.19
C GLU A 73 14.12 -4.07 12.56
N VAL A 74 14.52 -3.06 11.77
CA VAL A 74 14.11 -1.67 11.97
C VAL A 74 12.60 -1.52 11.83
N ALA A 75 11.97 -2.21 10.88
CA ALA A 75 10.51 -2.20 10.73
C ALA A 75 9.81 -2.82 11.94
N GLU A 76 10.31 -3.94 12.46
CA GLU A 76 9.74 -4.61 13.63
C GLU A 76 9.91 -3.76 14.90
N ILE A 77 11.08 -3.14 15.10
CA ILE A 77 11.32 -2.20 16.20
C ILE A 77 10.34 -1.03 16.13
N ARG A 78 10.14 -0.43 14.95
CA ARG A 78 9.17 0.67 14.77
C ARG A 78 7.76 0.24 15.16
N LYS A 79 7.32 -0.93 14.71
CA LYS A 79 6.01 -1.48 15.05
C LYS A 79 5.86 -1.72 16.55
N ALA A 80 6.89 -2.27 17.20
CA ALA A 80 6.89 -2.49 18.65
C ALA A 80 6.80 -1.16 19.43
N VAL A 81 7.56 -0.14 19.00
CA VAL A 81 7.52 1.20 19.62
C VAL A 81 6.17 1.88 19.41
N GLU A 82 5.58 1.81 18.22
CA GLU A 82 4.25 2.36 17.93
C GLU A 82 3.17 1.69 18.79
N ALA A 83 3.22 0.36 18.92
CA ALA A 83 2.30 -0.40 19.78
C ALA A 83 2.46 0.00 21.26
N GLN A 84 3.70 0.20 21.73
CA GLN A 84 3.97 0.67 23.09
C GLN A 84 3.44 2.09 23.31
N GLN A 85 3.65 3.00 22.36
CA GLN A 85 3.12 4.36 22.44
C GLN A 85 1.59 4.37 22.48
N ALA A 86 0.93 3.56 21.65
CA ALA A 86 -0.51 3.41 21.67
C ALA A 86 -1.03 2.87 23.02
N ALA A 87 -0.35 1.89 23.60
CA ALA A 87 -0.71 1.35 24.92
C ALA A 87 -0.55 2.39 26.03
N VAL A 88 0.55 3.14 26.03
CA VAL A 88 0.79 4.22 27.00
C VAL A 88 -0.23 5.34 26.85
N ALA A 89 -0.56 5.73 25.62
CA ALA A 89 -1.57 6.75 25.35
C ALA A 89 -2.97 6.31 25.83
N ALA A 90 -3.35 5.05 25.57
CA ALA A 90 -4.61 4.49 26.04
C ALA A 90 -4.67 4.45 27.57
N GLN A 91 -3.58 4.04 28.23
CA GLN A 91 -3.51 4.03 29.68
C GLN A 91 -3.54 5.44 30.28
N ALA A 92 -2.84 6.40 29.67
CA ALA A 92 -2.85 7.79 30.10
C ALA A 92 -4.24 8.40 29.98
N ALA A 93 -4.95 8.16 28.87
CA ALA A 93 -6.33 8.60 28.68
C ALA A 93 -7.28 7.99 29.72
N PHE A 94 -7.13 6.69 30.00
CA PHE A 94 -7.90 6.02 31.04
C PHE A 94 -7.65 6.64 32.42
N VAL A 95 -6.38 6.82 32.80
CA VAL A 95 -6.00 7.42 34.09
C VAL A 95 -6.48 8.87 34.17
N GLN A 96 -6.39 9.65 33.10
CA GLN A 96 -6.87 11.03 33.08
C GLN A 96 -8.40 11.11 33.26
N THR A 97 -9.13 10.21 32.62
CA THR A 97 -10.60 10.15 32.69
C THR A 97 -11.09 9.65 34.05
N HIS A 98 -10.34 8.71 34.65
CA HIS A 98 -10.73 8.01 35.88
C HIS A 98 -9.73 8.24 37.03
N ALA A 99 -9.16 9.46 37.08
CA ALA A 99 -8.07 9.79 37.99
C ALA A 99 -8.46 9.59 39.46
N GLN A 100 -9.71 9.88 39.81
CA GLN A 100 -10.21 9.73 41.18
C GLN A 100 -10.29 8.26 41.59
N GLU A 101 -10.79 7.39 40.71
CA GLU A 101 -10.93 5.95 40.95
C GLU A 101 -9.57 5.28 41.05
N VAL A 102 -8.63 5.67 40.19
CA VAL A 102 -7.24 5.21 40.23
C VAL A 102 -6.54 5.69 41.51
N ALA A 103 -6.75 6.94 41.94
CA ALA A 103 -6.19 7.46 43.18
C ALA A 103 -6.75 6.73 44.41
N LYS A 104 -8.06 6.48 44.45
CA LYS A 104 -8.72 5.70 45.52
C LYS A 104 -8.14 4.28 45.61
N PHE A 105 -7.90 3.64 44.47
CA PHE A 105 -7.24 2.34 44.42
C PHE A 105 -5.82 2.41 44.98
N GLY A 106 -5.02 3.35 44.49
CA GLY A 106 -3.62 3.53 44.94
C GLY A 106 -3.53 3.77 46.44
N ALA A 107 -4.43 4.59 47.00
CA ALA A 107 -4.48 4.84 48.44
C ALA A 107 -4.85 3.58 49.24
N ALA A 108 -5.89 2.84 48.81
CA ALA A 108 -6.32 1.62 49.49
C ALA A 108 -5.28 0.49 49.41
N ASP A 109 -4.65 0.29 48.25
CA ASP A 109 -3.58 -0.71 48.06
C ASP A 109 -2.34 -0.35 48.86
N THR A 110 -1.95 0.93 48.89
CA THR A 110 -0.81 1.41 49.69
C THR A 110 -1.06 1.19 51.18
N GLU A 111 -2.23 1.54 51.70
CA GLU A 111 -2.56 1.33 53.11
C GLU A 111 -2.55 -0.17 53.47
N TYR A 112 -3.16 -1.02 52.63
CA TYR A 112 -3.13 -2.46 52.80
C TYR A 112 -1.70 -3.00 52.87
N ARG A 113 -0.84 -2.66 51.91
CA ARG A 113 0.55 -3.15 51.85
C ARG A 113 1.39 -2.67 53.02
N GLN A 114 1.20 -1.42 53.45
CA GLN A 114 1.91 -0.89 54.61
C GLN A 114 1.57 -1.66 55.89
N TRP A 115 0.28 -1.95 56.11
CA TRP A 115 -0.16 -2.74 57.26
C TRP A 115 0.26 -4.20 57.18
N GLU A 116 0.18 -4.80 55.99
CA GLU A 116 0.66 -6.16 55.75
C GLU A 116 2.16 -6.29 56.05
N GLN A 117 2.96 -5.33 55.57
CA GLN A 117 4.38 -5.29 55.85
C GLN A 117 4.68 -5.04 57.34
N TRP A 118 3.96 -4.12 57.98
CA TRP A 118 4.15 -3.86 59.42
C TRP A 118 3.89 -5.11 60.27
N ILE A 119 2.86 -5.90 59.96
CA ILE A 119 2.60 -7.18 60.65
C ILE A 119 3.73 -8.18 60.39
N ALA A 120 4.21 -8.27 59.15
CA ALA A 120 5.30 -9.18 58.78
C ALA A 120 6.61 -8.82 59.52
N ASP A 121 6.88 -7.53 59.69
CA ASP A 121 8.06 -7.02 60.38
C ASP A 121 7.95 -7.13 61.91
N ASN A 122 6.72 -7.08 62.47
CA ASN A 122 6.47 -7.05 63.91
C ASN A 122 5.54 -8.19 64.38
N PRO A 123 5.88 -9.47 64.13
CA PRO A 123 4.97 -10.61 64.37
C PRO A 123 4.65 -10.82 65.86
N ASN A 124 5.53 -10.39 66.77
CA ASN A 124 5.35 -10.51 68.21
C ASN A 124 4.54 -9.35 68.83
N GLU A 125 4.41 -8.24 68.10
CA GLU A 125 3.66 -7.05 68.54
C GLU A 125 2.25 -7.01 67.93
N ALA A 126 2.04 -7.70 66.80
CA ALA A 126 0.76 -7.77 66.12
C ALA A 126 -0.31 -8.46 67.00
N THR A 127 -1.45 -7.79 67.15
CA THR A 127 -2.61 -8.31 67.87
C THR A 127 -3.63 -8.93 66.91
N PRO A 128 -4.58 -9.78 67.37
CA PRO A 128 -5.68 -10.25 66.53
C PRO A 128 -6.47 -9.13 65.84
N ALA A 129 -6.57 -7.95 66.47
CA ALA A 129 -7.24 -6.79 65.88
C ALA A 129 -6.49 -6.23 64.66
N ASP A 130 -5.16 -6.28 64.67
CA ASP A 130 -4.33 -5.82 63.54
C ASP A 130 -4.48 -6.76 62.35
N TYR A 131 -4.52 -8.08 62.58
CA TYR A 131 -4.82 -9.05 61.53
C TYR A 131 -6.22 -8.85 60.92
N HIS A 132 -7.23 -8.58 61.76
CA HIS A 132 -8.56 -8.22 61.28
C HIS A 132 -8.53 -6.93 60.44
N LYS A 133 -7.76 -5.92 60.84
CA LYS A 133 -7.59 -4.68 60.09
C LYS A 133 -6.94 -4.92 58.72
N VAL A 134 -5.88 -5.74 58.65
CA VAL A 134 -5.28 -6.11 57.35
C VAL A 134 -6.29 -6.81 56.45
N GLN A 135 -7.12 -7.70 57.02
CA GLN A 135 -8.16 -8.38 56.26
C GLN A 135 -9.22 -7.40 55.72
N THR A 136 -9.66 -6.43 56.50
CA THR A 136 -10.62 -5.42 56.02
C THR A 136 -10.02 -4.49 54.96
N LEU A 137 -8.75 -4.09 55.12
CA LEU A 137 -8.02 -3.30 54.13
C LEU A 137 -7.84 -4.07 52.83
N LYS A 138 -7.52 -5.37 52.91
CA LYS A 138 -7.42 -6.26 51.75
C LYS A 138 -8.74 -6.33 50.98
N GLU A 139 -9.85 -6.49 51.70
CA GLU A 139 -11.18 -6.51 51.09
C GLU A 139 -11.55 -5.16 50.45
N ALA A 140 -11.19 -4.05 51.09
CA ALA A 140 -11.39 -2.71 50.53
C ALA A 140 -10.58 -2.49 49.24
N ALA A 141 -9.29 -2.86 49.24
CA ALA A 141 -8.43 -2.80 48.07
C ALA A 141 -8.96 -3.70 46.93
N ALA A 142 -9.38 -4.92 47.25
CA ALA A 142 -9.95 -5.85 46.27
C ALA A 142 -11.25 -5.31 45.63
N ARG A 143 -12.15 -4.70 46.41
CA ARG A 143 -13.36 -4.04 45.87
C ARG A 143 -12.99 -2.91 44.92
N GLN A 144 -12.02 -2.08 45.28
CA GLN A 144 -11.61 -0.97 44.44
C GLN A 144 -10.92 -1.43 43.15
N TYR A 145 -10.16 -2.53 43.20
CA TYR A 145 -9.63 -3.20 42.02
C TYR A 145 -10.75 -3.71 41.09
N GLN A 146 -11.82 -4.30 41.64
CA GLN A 146 -12.97 -4.73 40.85
C GLN A 146 -13.68 -3.57 40.16
N VAL A 147 -13.82 -2.43 40.85
CA VAL A 147 -14.39 -1.20 40.26
C VAL A 147 -13.55 -0.72 39.09
N LEU A 148 -12.23 -0.66 39.24
CA LEU A 148 -11.33 -0.29 38.13
C LEU A 148 -11.46 -1.25 36.94
N GLY A 149 -11.53 -2.56 37.20
CA GLY A 149 -11.71 -3.57 36.14
C GLY A 149 -13.02 -3.38 35.37
N GLN A 150 -14.13 -3.11 36.07
CA GLN A 150 -15.42 -2.82 35.44
C GLN A 150 -15.37 -1.54 34.60
N LEU A 151 -14.72 -0.50 35.12
CA LEU A 151 -14.60 0.79 34.45
C LEU A 151 -13.76 0.68 33.17
N GLN A 152 -12.69 -0.12 33.19
CA GLN A 152 -11.89 -0.41 32.01
C GLN A 152 -12.70 -1.16 30.95
N GLN A 153 -13.50 -2.15 31.35
CA GLN A 153 -14.39 -2.86 30.44
C GLN A 153 -15.47 -1.94 29.85
N GLN A 154 -16.06 -1.08 30.68
CA GLN A 154 -17.06 -0.10 30.24
C GLN A 154 -16.46 0.90 29.25
N SER A 155 -15.29 1.45 29.55
CA SER A 155 -14.58 2.38 28.66
C SER A 155 -14.27 1.74 27.30
N ALA A 156 -13.81 0.49 27.28
CA ALA A 156 -13.58 -0.25 26.03
C ALA A 156 -14.88 -0.46 25.23
N ALA A 157 -15.97 -0.83 25.90
CA ALA A 157 -17.28 -1.01 25.28
C ALA A 157 -17.84 0.31 24.70
N GLU A 158 -17.70 1.41 25.44
CA GLU A 158 -18.11 2.74 24.98
C GLU A 158 -17.28 3.21 23.78
N ALA A 159 -15.96 2.98 23.80
CA ALA A 159 -15.10 3.28 22.67
C ALA A 159 -15.54 2.51 21.41
N GLN A 160 -15.82 1.21 21.53
CA GLN A 160 -16.31 0.39 20.41
C GLN A 160 -17.67 0.87 19.89
N GLN A 161 -18.59 1.23 20.79
CA GLN A 161 -19.90 1.76 20.39
C GLN A 161 -19.78 3.11 19.69
N ASN A 162 -18.93 4.00 20.20
CA ASN A 162 -18.72 5.32 19.61
C ASN A 162 -18.05 5.20 18.23
N ASP A 163 -17.09 4.29 18.08
CA ASP A 163 -16.48 4.00 16.78
C ASP A 163 -17.51 3.46 15.78
N ALA A 164 -18.34 2.50 16.18
CA ALA A 164 -19.40 1.96 15.33
C ALA A 164 -20.42 3.03 14.92
N LYS A 165 -20.81 3.93 15.84
CA LYS A 165 -21.69 5.08 15.57
C LYS A 165 -21.05 6.06 14.60
N ALA A 166 -19.76 6.38 14.79
CA ALA A 166 -19.02 7.26 13.89
C ALA A 166 -18.95 6.66 12.48
N LEU A 167 -18.68 5.35 12.37
CA LEU A 167 -18.65 4.64 11.10
C LEU A 167 -20.01 4.62 10.40
N SER A 168 -21.10 4.35 11.14
CA SER A 168 -22.45 4.37 10.55
C SER A 168 -22.84 5.78 10.09
N ALA A 169 -22.55 6.80 10.89
CA ALA A 169 -22.83 8.20 10.55
C ALA A 169 -22.03 8.62 9.30
N MET A 170 -20.75 8.26 9.23
CA MET A 170 -19.91 8.48 8.05
C MET A 170 -20.55 7.86 6.80
N ARG A 171 -20.91 6.57 6.85
CA ARG A 171 -21.54 5.88 5.72
C ARG A 171 -22.87 6.52 5.31
N GLU A 172 -23.69 6.91 6.28
CA GLU A 172 -24.97 7.58 5.98
C GLU A 172 -24.76 8.90 5.24
N THR A 173 -23.77 9.71 5.65
CA THR A 173 -23.44 10.95 4.93
C THR A 173 -22.90 10.68 3.53
N LEU A 174 -22.09 9.63 3.36
CA LEU A 174 -21.55 9.25 2.05
C LEU A 174 -22.64 8.76 1.10
N THR A 175 -23.62 7.99 1.56
CA THR A 175 -24.75 7.57 0.74
C THR A 175 -25.62 8.75 0.27
N LYS A 176 -25.74 9.81 1.07
CA LYS A 176 -26.48 11.03 0.69
C LYS A 176 -25.71 11.86 -0.33
N ASP A 177 -24.41 12.00 -0.16
CA ASP A 177 -23.58 12.90 -0.96
C ASP A 177 -23.01 12.24 -2.23
N LEU A 178 -22.86 10.91 -2.25
CA LEU A 178 -22.33 10.15 -3.38
C LEU A 178 -23.39 9.19 -3.93
N PRO A 179 -24.00 9.49 -5.09
CA PRO A 179 -24.91 8.57 -5.74
C PRO A 179 -24.18 7.28 -6.16
N GLY A 180 -24.72 6.13 -5.77
CA GLY A 180 -24.09 4.82 -6.02
C GLY A 180 -23.03 4.40 -5.00
N TYR A 181 -22.89 5.11 -3.88
CA TYR A 181 -22.06 4.67 -2.77
C TYR A 181 -22.64 3.39 -2.13
N SER A 182 -21.83 2.33 -2.12
CA SER A 182 -22.16 1.03 -1.54
C SER A 182 -20.92 0.44 -0.84
N PRO A 183 -21.08 -0.61 -0.02
CA PRO A 183 -19.95 -1.31 0.60
C PRO A 183 -18.90 -1.81 -0.41
N GLU A 184 -19.32 -2.19 -1.62
CA GLU A 184 -18.43 -2.62 -2.69
C GLU A 184 -17.59 -1.46 -3.24
N THR A 185 -18.20 -0.27 -3.39
CA THR A 185 -17.48 0.93 -3.81
C THR A 185 -16.51 1.39 -2.72
N GLU A 186 -16.90 1.32 -1.45
CA GLU A 186 -16.02 1.57 -0.30
C GLU A 186 -14.79 0.65 -0.32
N SER A 187 -15.00 -0.65 -0.52
CA SER A 187 -13.90 -1.63 -0.61
C SER A 187 -12.94 -1.32 -1.78
N LYS A 188 -13.46 -0.90 -2.94
CA LYS A 188 -12.63 -0.47 -4.09
C LYS A 188 -11.85 0.81 -3.81
N ILE A 189 -12.45 1.77 -3.11
CA ILE A 189 -11.76 2.99 -2.69
C ILE A 189 -10.62 2.64 -1.73
N PHE A 190 -10.86 1.71 -0.80
CA PHE A 190 -9.87 1.31 0.19
C PHE A 190 -8.74 0.47 -0.43
N SER A 191 -9.04 -0.42 -1.36
CA SER A 191 -8.02 -1.16 -2.10
C SER A 191 -7.18 -0.25 -2.99
N PHE A 192 -7.78 0.79 -3.58
CA PHE A 192 -7.05 1.84 -4.28
C PHE A 192 -6.09 2.59 -3.33
N ALA A 193 -6.56 2.96 -2.14
CA ALA A 193 -5.73 3.66 -1.15
C ALA A 193 -4.52 2.81 -0.70
N THR A 194 -4.70 1.50 -0.49
CA THR A 194 -3.59 0.63 -0.08
C THR A 194 -2.65 0.28 -1.23
N ALA A 195 -3.19 -0.08 -2.40
CA ALA A 195 -2.38 -0.57 -3.52
C ALA A 195 -1.67 0.55 -4.29
N ASP A 196 -2.34 1.70 -4.49
CA ASP A 196 -1.83 2.77 -5.37
C ASP A 196 -1.29 3.98 -4.62
N LEU A 197 -1.81 4.28 -3.43
CA LEU A 197 -1.36 5.42 -2.62
C LEU A 197 -0.42 5.03 -1.47
N GLY A 198 -0.28 3.73 -1.18
CA GLY A 198 0.64 3.23 -0.16
C GLY A 198 0.18 3.41 1.29
N TYR A 199 -1.12 3.66 1.52
CA TYR A 199 -1.67 3.69 2.87
C TYR A 199 -1.67 2.28 3.50
N ARG A 200 -1.50 2.21 4.82
CA ARG A 200 -1.67 0.95 5.54
C ARG A 200 -3.15 0.57 5.62
N PRO A 201 -3.50 -0.73 5.60
CA PRO A 201 -4.88 -1.18 5.74
C PRO A 201 -5.58 -0.63 7.00
N GLU A 202 -4.84 -0.55 8.10
CA GLU A 202 -5.36 -0.06 9.38
C GLU A 202 -5.71 1.43 9.32
N GLU A 203 -4.90 2.25 8.64
CA GLU A 203 -5.12 3.69 8.51
C GLU A 203 -6.40 3.98 7.72
N VAL A 204 -6.61 3.25 6.62
CA VAL A 204 -7.79 3.41 5.78
C VAL A 204 -9.03 2.89 6.49
N ALA A 205 -8.92 1.76 7.20
CA ALA A 205 -10.02 1.20 7.98
C ALA A 205 -10.40 2.05 9.21
N ALA A 206 -9.48 2.85 9.75
CA ALA A 206 -9.71 3.76 10.86
C ALA A 206 -10.34 5.10 10.44
N VAL A 207 -10.51 5.37 9.15
CA VAL A 207 -11.12 6.62 8.67
C VAL A 207 -12.57 6.73 9.14
N ARG A 208 -12.88 7.84 9.81
CA ARG A 208 -14.25 8.19 10.25
C ARG A 208 -14.76 9.50 9.67
N ASP A 209 -13.90 10.29 9.02
CA ASP A 209 -14.31 11.52 8.34
C ASP A 209 -14.78 11.21 6.91
N PRO A 210 -16.05 11.49 6.56
CA PRO A 210 -16.56 11.24 5.21
C PRO A 210 -15.80 12.04 4.15
N ARG A 211 -15.24 13.21 4.47
CA ARG A 211 -14.48 14.04 3.53
C ARG A 211 -13.27 13.28 2.97
N ILE A 212 -12.59 12.49 3.79
CA ILE A 212 -11.43 11.69 3.37
C ILE A 212 -11.86 10.65 2.35
N VAL A 213 -12.94 9.90 2.63
CA VAL A 213 -13.46 8.89 1.69
C VAL A 213 -13.88 9.52 0.36
N LYS A 214 -14.48 10.73 0.39
CA LYS A 214 -14.80 11.48 -0.83
C LYS A 214 -13.56 11.83 -1.64
N THR A 215 -12.50 12.33 -0.99
CA THR A 215 -11.25 12.68 -1.69
C THR A 215 -10.59 11.44 -2.31
N LEU A 216 -10.59 10.31 -1.61
CA LEU A 216 -10.08 9.04 -2.13
C LEU A 216 -10.90 8.56 -3.34
N HIS A 217 -12.22 8.66 -3.27
CA HIS A 217 -13.09 8.32 -4.39
C HIS A 217 -12.82 9.19 -5.63
N LEU A 218 -12.68 10.50 -5.45
CA LEU A 218 -12.35 11.42 -6.54
C LEU A 218 -10.97 11.13 -7.14
N ALA A 219 -9.97 10.82 -6.30
CA ALA A 219 -8.64 10.44 -6.76
C ALA A 219 -8.67 9.14 -7.59
N MET A 220 -9.45 8.14 -7.15
CA MET A 220 -9.66 6.88 -7.88
C MET A 220 -10.29 7.14 -9.26
N LEU A 221 -11.35 7.95 -9.31
CA LEU A 221 -11.99 8.33 -10.58
C LEU A 221 -11.05 9.12 -11.50
N GLY A 222 -10.24 10.03 -10.95
CA GLY A 222 -9.25 10.79 -11.70
C GLY A 222 -8.18 9.90 -12.35
N LYS A 223 -7.69 8.89 -11.62
CA LYS A 223 -6.76 7.90 -12.16
C LYS A 223 -7.41 7.06 -13.27
N GLN A 224 -8.64 6.60 -13.06
CA GLN A 224 -9.38 5.84 -14.07
C GLN A 224 -9.65 6.66 -15.34
N ALA A 225 -10.05 7.93 -15.19
CA ALA A 225 -10.27 8.83 -16.31
C ALA A 225 -8.97 9.09 -17.09
N THR A 226 -7.85 9.29 -16.40
CA THR A 226 -6.54 9.48 -17.03
C THR A 226 -6.11 8.23 -17.81
N ALA A 227 -6.30 7.04 -17.22
CA ALA A 227 -5.99 5.77 -17.87
C ALA A 227 -6.87 5.52 -19.11
N GLN A 228 -8.15 5.86 -19.04
CA GLN A 228 -9.07 5.78 -20.18
C GLN A 228 -8.68 6.77 -21.29
N GLN A 229 -8.29 7.99 -20.93
CA GLN A 229 -7.81 8.98 -21.90
C GLN A 229 -6.52 8.54 -22.59
N SER A 230 -5.55 7.96 -21.85
CA SER A 230 -4.35 7.41 -22.48
C SER A 230 -4.66 6.22 -23.39
N ALA A 231 -5.56 5.32 -22.96
CA ALA A 231 -5.97 4.17 -23.77
C ALA A 231 -6.69 4.62 -25.06
N ALA A 232 -7.58 5.61 -24.96
CA ALA A 232 -8.27 6.19 -26.11
C ALA A 232 -7.28 6.85 -27.09
N LYS A 233 -6.27 7.58 -26.59
CA LYS A 233 -5.20 8.16 -27.41
C LYS A 233 -4.37 7.10 -28.11
N THR A 234 -4.02 6.00 -27.44
CA THR A 234 -3.28 4.89 -28.07
C THR A 234 -4.09 4.17 -29.15
N VAL A 235 -5.39 3.95 -28.94
CA VAL A 235 -6.27 3.34 -29.94
C VAL A 235 -6.44 4.27 -31.15
N GLN A 236 -6.60 5.57 -30.94
CA GLN A 236 -6.66 6.55 -32.04
C GLN A 236 -5.34 6.62 -32.82
N ALA A 237 -4.19 6.56 -32.14
CA ALA A 237 -2.89 6.51 -32.80
C ALA A 237 -2.72 5.22 -33.63
N GLN A 238 -3.11 4.06 -33.09
CA GLN A 238 -3.05 2.77 -33.80
C GLN A 238 -4.01 2.71 -35.01
N GLN A 239 -5.19 3.33 -34.91
CA GLN A 239 -6.12 3.45 -36.04
C GLN A 239 -5.62 4.42 -37.11
N ALA A 240 -4.90 5.49 -36.74
CA ALA A 240 -4.28 6.41 -37.67
C ALA A 240 -3.05 5.82 -38.38
N THR A 241 -2.38 4.82 -37.79
CA THR A 241 -1.22 4.13 -38.38
C THR A 241 -1.56 2.83 -39.11
N GLN A 242 -2.81 2.38 -39.18
CA GLN A 242 -3.14 1.29 -40.10
C GLN A 242 -2.92 1.82 -41.52
N PRO A 243 -1.93 1.30 -42.29
CA PRO A 243 -1.82 1.66 -43.68
C PRO A 243 -3.13 1.23 -44.31
N VAL A 244 -3.84 2.18 -44.95
CA VAL A 244 -4.90 1.84 -45.90
C VAL A 244 -4.32 0.73 -46.74
N ALA A 245 -4.88 -0.48 -46.67
CA ALA A 245 -4.38 -1.63 -47.39
C ALA A 245 -4.23 -1.17 -48.85
N GLY A 246 -2.97 -0.94 -49.22
CA GLY A 246 -2.65 -0.46 -50.55
C GLY A 246 -3.25 -1.47 -51.50
N LEU A 247 -4.01 -0.98 -52.47
CA LEU A 247 -4.34 -1.77 -53.65
C LEU A 247 -3.03 -2.11 -54.37
N ALA A 248 -2.29 -3.07 -53.84
CA ALA A 248 -1.14 -3.68 -54.47
C ALA A 248 -1.67 -4.84 -55.30
N GLY A 249 -1.85 -4.57 -56.59
CA GLY A 249 -1.67 -5.58 -57.63
C GLY A 249 -2.84 -6.53 -57.89
N SER A 250 -3.95 -6.01 -58.39
CA SER A 250 -4.61 -6.69 -59.52
C SER A 250 -4.54 -5.77 -60.72
N ARG A 251 -3.54 -6.02 -61.58
CA ARG A 251 -3.45 -5.45 -62.92
C ARG A 251 -4.50 -6.15 -63.78
N ALA A 252 -5.78 -5.94 -63.47
CA ALA A 252 -6.84 -6.19 -64.42
C ALA A 252 -6.79 -5.05 -65.43
N SER A 253 -6.46 -5.36 -66.68
CA SER A 253 -6.67 -4.46 -67.80
C SER A 253 -8.17 -4.16 -67.90
N VAL A 254 -8.62 -3.13 -67.21
CA VAL A 254 -9.89 -2.48 -67.54
C VAL A 254 -9.61 -1.72 -68.82
N GLY A 255 -9.79 -2.43 -69.94
CA GLY A 255 -9.93 -1.82 -71.24
C GLY A 255 -10.96 -0.70 -71.11
N SER A 256 -10.53 0.50 -71.46
CA SER A 256 -11.40 1.64 -71.69
C SER A 256 -12.39 1.28 -72.80
N SER A 257 -13.53 0.68 -72.42
CA SER A 257 -14.58 0.26 -73.36
C SER A 257 -15.99 0.66 -72.90
N TRP A 258 -16.13 1.32 -71.74
CA TRP A 258 -17.43 1.82 -71.26
C TRP A 258 -17.64 3.31 -71.50
N MET A 259 -16.59 4.05 -71.86
CA MET A 259 -16.65 5.48 -72.24
C MET A 259 -16.66 5.70 -73.76
N SER A 260 -16.62 4.65 -74.57
CA SER A 260 -16.45 4.76 -76.03
C SER A 260 -17.65 4.24 -76.85
N ASN A 261 -18.81 4.01 -76.22
CA ASN A 261 -20.01 3.61 -76.97
C ASN A 261 -21.10 4.71 -76.87
N PRO A 262 -21.32 5.53 -77.92
CA PRO A 262 -22.17 6.72 -77.87
C PRO A 262 -23.69 6.42 -77.88
N LYS A 263 -24.13 5.23 -77.44
CA LYS A 263 -25.55 4.82 -77.51
C LYS A 263 -26.21 4.47 -76.18
N THR A 264 -25.52 4.61 -75.05
CA THR A 264 -26.17 4.51 -73.74
C THR A 264 -25.98 5.83 -73.02
N SER A 265 -26.97 6.71 -73.15
CA SER A 265 -26.97 7.96 -72.38
C SER A 265 -27.16 7.64 -70.89
N PRO A 266 -26.66 8.51 -69.99
CA PRO A 266 -26.85 8.37 -68.55
C PRO A 266 -28.31 8.18 -68.12
N GLU A 267 -29.27 8.69 -68.90
CA GLU A 267 -30.71 8.56 -68.64
C GLU A 267 -31.24 7.13 -68.86
N GLU A 268 -30.79 6.43 -69.90
CA GLU A 268 -31.20 5.03 -70.11
C GLU A 268 -30.67 4.10 -69.02
N PHE A 269 -29.47 4.39 -68.50
CA PHE A 269 -28.89 3.66 -67.39
C PHE A 269 -29.70 3.88 -66.10
N ALA A 270 -30.05 5.13 -65.78
CA ALA A 270 -30.88 5.46 -64.62
C ALA A 270 -32.27 4.80 -64.70
N ARG A 271 -32.86 4.73 -65.90
CA ARG A 271 -34.15 4.08 -66.12
C ARG A 271 -34.10 2.56 -65.88
N ARG A 272 -33.09 1.85 -66.41
CA ARG A 272 -32.92 0.40 -66.14
C ARG A 272 -32.69 0.11 -64.67
N ARG A 273 -31.92 0.95 -63.98
CA ARG A 273 -31.63 0.81 -62.54
C ARG A 273 -32.90 0.98 -61.69
N ASN A 274 -33.77 1.91 -62.08
CA ASN A 274 -35.07 2.10 -61.41
C ASN A 274 -36.07 0.96 -61.72
N GLU A 275 -36.10 0.43 -62.95
CA GLU A 275 -36.93 -0.73 -63.30
C GLU A 275 -36.50 -2.02 -62.56
N GLU A 276 -35.19 -2.23 -62.35
CA GLU A 276 -34.68 -3.34 -61.54
C GLU A 276 -35.06 -3.22 -60.05
N LEU A 277 -34.98 -2.02 -59.48
CA LEU A 277 -35.41 -1.77 -58.10
C LEU A 277 -36.92 -1.95 -57.93
N ALA A 278 -37.71 -1.55 -58.93
CA ALA A 278 -39.17 -1.76 -58.93
C ALA A 278 -39.57 -3.25 -59.03
N LYS A 279 -38.80 -4.07 -59.75
CA LYS A 279 -39.00 -5.54 -59.79
C LYS A 279 -38.58 -6.22 -58.49
N LYS A 280 -37.59 -5.68 -57.77
CA LYS A 280 -37.10 -6.23 -56.50
C LYS A 280 -38.01 -5.88 -55.31
N GLY A 281 -38.83 -4.83 -55.43
CA GLY A 281 -39.85 -4.43 -54.44
C GLY A 281 -41.22 -5.09 -54.58
N ARG A 282 -41.41 -5.99 -55.55
CA ARG A 282 -42.61 -6.86 -55.66
C ARG A 282 -42.18 -8.33 -55.56
N ARG A 283 -41.75 -8.73 -54.37
CA ARG A 283 -41.73 -10.12 -53.90
C ARG A 283 -42.08 -10.12 -52.42
#